data_AF-A0A4Q2DE75-F1
#
_entry.id   AF-A0A4Q2DE75-F1
#
_cell.length_a   1.000
_cell.length_b   1.000
_cell.length_c   1.000
_cell.angle_alpha   90.00
_cell.angle_beta   90.00
_cell.angle_gamma   90.00
#
_symmetry.space_group_name_H-M   'P 1'
#
loop_
_entity.id
_entity.type
_entity.pdbx_description
1 polymer ?
#
loop_
_entity_poly.entity_id
_entity_poly.type
_entity_poly.pdbx_seq_one_letter_code
_entity_poly.pdbx_strand_id
1 'polypeptide(L)'
;MSSITIDSNLHTGSLHQLMLTEIQSCKSAVLHWSCSAGHLVVHFLPILANGKPVSPWKLDEHSHTHFYQTPCCLCPFLDGSATYKRSKIGWVQFLAQTQTGDIYSDGKYVAACAEQRCGYFGMII
;
A
#
# COMPACT_ATOMS: atom_id res chain seq x y z
N MET A 1 -15.63 -8.61 -3.44
CA MET A 1 -14.95 -7.41 -3.97
C MET A 1 -16.00 -6.31 -3.97
N SER A 2 -15.95 -5.41 -2.99
CA SER A 2 -16.89 -4.29 -2.92
C SER A 2 -16.36 -3.20 -3.85
N SER A 3 -17.10 -2.87 -4.92
CA SER A 3 -16.80 -1.68 -5.73
C SER A 3 -17.51 -0.49 -5.08
N ILE A 4 -16.76 0.56 -4.76
CA ILE A 4 -17.33 1.82 -4.27
C ILE A 4 -17.80 2.62 -5.48
N THR A 5 -19.12 2.74 -5.64
CA THR A 5 -19.72 3.70 -6.55
C THR A 5 -19.59 5.09 -5.92
N ILE A 6 -18.81 5.97 -6.55
CA ILE A 6 -18.47 7.30 -6.01
C ILE A 6 -19.64 8.25 -6.28
N ASP A 7 -20.26 8.75 -5.22
CA ASP A 7 -21.30 9.79 -5.30
C ASP A 7 -20.65 11.17 -5.56
N SER A 8 -21.19 11.90 -6.52
CA SER A 8 -20.63 13.15 -7.06
C SER A 8 -20.61 14.34 -6.10
N ASN A 9 -21.21 14.21 -4.91
CA ASN A 9 -21.30 15.27 -3.89
C ASN A 9 -20.26 15.16 -2.75
N LEU A 10 -19.34 14.20 -2.83
CA LEU A 10 -18.41 13.92 -1.74
C LEU A 10 -17.23 14.90 -1.76
N HIS A 11 -17.02 15.66 -0.68
CA HIS A 11 -15.83 16.51 -0.53
C HIS A 11 -14.55 15.67 -0.61
N THR A 12 -13.48 16.22 -1.20
CA THR A 12 -12.20 15.53 -1.40
C THR A 12 -11.63 14.96 -0.09
N GLY A 13 -11.83 15.66 1.04
CA GLY A 13 -11.42 15.19 2.36
C GLY A 13 -12.18 13.94 2.85
N SER A 14 -13.49 13.85 2.61
CA SER A 14 -14.26 12.64 2.94
C SER A 14 -13.90 11.46 2.05
N LEU A 15 -13.67 11.70 0.75
CA LEU A 15 -13.26 10.63 -0.17
C LEU A 15 -11.86 10.09 0.17
N HIS A 16 -10.93 10.99 0.52
CA HIS A 16 -9.59 10.62 0.99
C HIS A 16 -9.65 9.70 2.21
N GLN A 17 -10.47 10.02 3.21
CA GLN A 17 -10.61 9.20 4.42
C GLN A 17 -11.24 7.82 4.13
N LEU A 18 -12.19 7.75 3.20
CA LEU A 18 -12.76 6.47 2.74
C LEU A 18 -11.71 5.60 2.08
N MET A 19 -10.89 6.17 1.19
CA MET A 19 -9.80 5.45 0.53
C MET A 19 -8.76 4.92 1.54
N LEU A 20 -8.39 5.72 2.54
CA LEU A 20 -7.48 5.27 3.60
C LEU A 20 -8.07 4.09 4.39
N THR A 21 -9.36 4.15 4.71
CA THR A 21 -10.07 3.07 5.40
C THR A 21 -10.08 1.80 4.56
N GLU A 22 -10.33 1.93 3.26
CA GLU A 22 -10.36 0.80 2.33
C GLU A 22 -8.98 0.14 2.23
N ILE A 23 -7.92 0.92 2.06
CA ILE A 23 -6.53 0.44 2.04
C ILE A 23 -6.22 -0.36 3.32
N GLN A 24 -6.60 0.15 4.49
CA GLN A 24 -6.34 -0.50 5.79
C GLN A 24 -7.18 -1.77 6.00
N SER A 25 -8.36 -1.85 5.39
CA SER A 25 -9.24 -3.02 5.47
C SER A 25 -8.74 -4.21 4.64
N CYS A 26 -7.88 -3.97 3.64
CA CYS A 26 -7.38 -5.02 2.77
C CYS A 26 -6.32 -5.87 3.48
N LYS A 27 -6.61 -7.15 3.70
CA LYS A 27 -5.74 -8.07 4.46
C LYS A 27 -4.77 -8.88 3.59
N SER A 28 -5.05 -9.00 2.30
CA SER A 28 -4.39 -9.95 1.39
C SER A 28 -3.84 -9.30 0.13
N ALA A 29 -3.82 -7.98 0.05
CA ALA A 29 -3.28 -7.24 -1.08
C ALA A 29 -3.02 -5.79 -0.68
N VAL A 30 -2.13 -5.13 -1.41
CA VAL A 30 -1.97 -3.68 -1.31
C VAL A 30 -2.86 -3.04 -2.34
N LEU A 31 -3.80 -2.22 -1.89
CA LEU A 31 -4.51 -1.29 -2.78
C LEU A 31 -3.63 -0.08 -3.04
N HIS A 32 -3.55 0.35 -4.29
CA HIS A 32 -2.78 1.52 -4.70
C HIS A 32 -3.59 2.40 -5.65
N TRP A 33 -3.23 3.68 -5.74
CA TRP A 33 -3.89 4.59 -6.68
C TRP A 33 -3.49 4.25 -8.11
N SER A 34 -4.45 4.10 -9.01
CA SER A 34 -4.17 4.04 -10.45
C SER A 34 -4.42 5.41 -11.07
N CYS A 35 -3.36 6.06 -11.55
CA CYS A 35 -3.49 7.36 -12.23
C CYS A 35 -4.28 7.24 -13.54
N SER A 36 -4.20 6.10 -14.22
CA SER A 36 -4.96 5.85 -15.46
C SER A 36 -6.42 5.50 -15.18
N ALA A 37 -6.70 4.75 -14.11
CA ALA A 37 -8.04 4.30 -13.81
C ALA A 37 -8.84 5.28 -12.91
N GLY A 38 -8.15 6.20 -12.22
CA GLY A 38 -8.79 7.18 -11.33
C GLY A 38 -9.43 6.56 -10.08
N HIS A 39 -8.99 5.38 -9.66
CA HIS A 39 -9.47 4.69 -8.45
C HIS A 39 -8.40 3.76 -7.87
N LEU A 40 -8.69 3.20 -6.69
CA LEU A 40 -7.84 2.20 -6.04
C LEU A 40 -7.92 0.87 -6.77
N VAL A 41 -6.77 0.29 -7.09
CA VAL A 41 -6.65 -1.04 -7.70
C VAL A 41 -5.68 -1.90 -6.92
N VAL A 42 -5.78 -3.22 -7.09
CA VAL A 42 -4.87 -4.17 -6.45
C VAL A 42 -3.48 -4.08 -7.08
N HIS A 43 -2.45 -3.93 -6.24
CA HIS A 43 -1.05 -4.10 -6.60
C HIS A 43 -0.57 -5.50 -6.21
N PHE A 44 -0.03 -6.24 -7.16
CA PHE A 44 0.61 -7.53 -6.91
C PHE A 44 2.11 -7.36 -6.69
N LEU A 45 2.66 -8.06 -5.71
CA LEU A 45 4.10 -8.14 -5.53
C LEU A 45 4.75 -8.94 -6.67
N PRO A 46 6.00 -8.62 -7.03
CA PRO A 46 6.73 -9.40 -8.01
C PRO A 46 6.92 -10.83 -7.50
N ILE A 47 6.87 -11.78 -8.43
CA ILE A 47 6.92 -13.22 -8.16
C ILE A 47 8.24 -13.77 -8.70
N LEU A 48 8.94 -14.56 -7.89
CA LEU A 48 10.15 -15.28 -8.27
C LEU A 48 9.82 -16.44 -9.22
N ALA A 49 10.83 -16.96 -9.93
CA ALA A 49 10.67 -18.09 -10.85
C ALA A 49 10.07 -19.37 -10.19
N ASN A 50 10.17 -19.50 -8.87
CA ASN A 50 9.57 -20.60 -8.10
C ASN A 50 8.11 -20.34 -7.69
N GLY A 51 7.47 -19.29 -8.20
CA GLY A 51 6.08 -18.94 -7.90
C GLY A 51 5.87 -18.23 -6.56
N LYS A 52 6.91 -17.95 -5.79
CA LYS A 52 6.81 -17.26 -4.50
C LYS A 52 6.99 -15.74 -4.66
N PRO A 53 6.33 -14.90 -3.83
CA PRO A 53 6.60 -13.47 -3.82
C PRO A 53 8.06 -13.15 -3.52
N VAL A 54 8.60 -12.12 -4.16
CA VAL A 54 9.89 -11.54 -3.79
C VAL A 54 9.76 -10.98 -2.38
N SER A 55 10.68 -11.39 -1.50
CA SER A 55 10.70 -10.86 -0.15
C SER A 55 10.93 -9.34 -0.18
N PRO A 56 10.23 -8.54 0.64
CA PRO A 56 10.38 -7.10 0.56
C PRO A 56 11.76 -6.52 0.84
N TRP A 57 12.61 -7.17 1.66
CA TRP A 57 14.01 -6.76 1.79
C TRP A 57 14.84 -6.98 0.52
N LYS A 58 14.34 -7.79 -0.44
CA LYS A 58 14.93 -8.00 -1.76
C LYS A 58 14.25 -7.19 -2.85
N LEU A 59 13.21 -6.41 -2.57
CA LEU A 59 12.50 -5.67 -3.61
C LEU A 59 13.36 -4.59 -4.24
N ASP A 60 14.17 -3.89 -3.46
CA ASP A 60 15.12 -2.90 -3.99
C ASP A 60 16.16 -3.57 -4.88
N GLU A 61 16.78 -4.66 -4.43
CA GLU A 61 17.71 -5.45 -5.23
C GLU A 61 17.04 -6.00 -6.51
N HIS A 62 15.81 -6.49 -6.38
CA HIS A 62 15.03 -7.01 -7.50
C HIS A 62 14.72 -5.92 -8.54
N SER A 63 14.43 -4.69 -8.09
CA SER A 63 14.17 -3.55 -8.97
C SER A 63 15.39 -3.13 -9.81
N HIS A 64 16.60 -3.47 -9.37
CA HIS A 64 17.82 -3.21 -10.14
C HIS A 64 18.01 -4.19 -11.30
N THR A 65 17.42 -5.38 -11.22
CA THR A 65 17.59 -6.46 -12.20
C THR A 65 16.34 -6.72 -13.03
N HIS A 66 15.18 -6.31 -12.55
CA HIS A 66 13.88 -6.53 -13.18
C HIS A 66 13.08 -5.22 -13.18
N PHE A 67 12.28 -5.02 -14.23
CA PHE A 67 11.33 -3.92 -14.26
C PHE A 67 10.23 -4.15 -13.23
N TYR A 68 10.33 -3.45 -12.11
CA TYR A 68 9.35 -3.45 -11.03
C TYR A 68 9.02 -2.01 -10.63
N GLN A 69 7.73 -1.71 -10.48
CA GLN A 69 7.24 -0.41 -10.03
C GLN A 69 6.51 -0.61 -8.71
N THR A 70 6.86 0.17 -7.68
CA THR A 70 6.19 0.10 -6.38
C THR A 70 4.76 0.67 -6.47
N PRO A 71 3.88 0.35 -5.50
CA PRO A 71 2.55 0.94 -5.43
C PRO A 71 2.56 2.46 -5.54
N CYS A 72 1.58 3.03 -6.24
CA CYS A 72 1.38 4.48 -6.23
C CYS A 72 0.58 4.89 -4.99
N CYS A 73 1.05 5.90 -4.27
CA CYS A 73 0.32 6.47 -3.13
C CYS A 73 -0.85 7.37 -3.60
N LEU A 74 -1.61 7.93 -2.66
CA LEU A 74 -2.76 8.82 -2.94
C LEU A 74 -2.37 10.27 -3.32
N CYS A 75 -1.09 10.61 -3.35
CA CYS A 75 -0.65 11.97 -3.75
C CYS A 75 -1.22 12.45 -5.10
N PRO A 76 -1.28 11.63 -6.17
CA PRO A 76 -1.80 12.09 -7.45
C PRO A 76 -3.29 12.44 -7.38
N PHE A 77 -4.07 11.71 -6.59
CA PHE A 77 -5.46 12.03 -6.29
C PHE A 77 -5.59 13.39 -5.59
N LEU A 78 -4.79 13.63 -4.54
CA LEU A 78 -4.84 14.89 -3.78
C LEU A 78 -4.36 16.09 -4.59
N ASP A 79 -3.38 15.89 -5.48
CA ASP A 79 -2.79 16.96 -6.29
C ASP A 79 -3.58 17.21 -7.59
N GLY A 80 -4.61 16.40 -7.89
CA GLY A 80 -5.29 16.43 -9.19
C GLY A 80 -4.36 16.11 -10.37
N SER A 81 -3.32 15.31 -10.13
CA SER A 81 -2.25 15.01 -11.10
C SER A 81 -2.38 13.59 -11.64
N ALA A 82 -2.06 13.42 -12.93
CA ALA A 82 -1.90 12.10 -13.55
C ALA A 82 -0.48 11.51 -13.36
N THR A 83 0.37 12.18 -12.57
CA THR A 83 1.77 11.79 -12.39
C THR A 83 1.91 10.74 -11.29
N TYR A 84 2.52 9.61 -11.61
CA TYR A 84 2.84 8.58 -10.63
C TYR A 84 3.67 9.12 -9.45
N LYS A 85 3.29 8.72 -8.23
CA LYS A 85 4.01 9.05 -6.98
C LYS A 85 4.27 7.78 -6.18
N ARG A 86 5.55 7.43 -6.06
CA ARG A 86 5.99 6.15 -5.50
C ARG A 86 5.67 5.98 -4.01
N SER A 87 5.48 4.73 -3.63
CA SER A 87 5.49 4.29 -2.23
C SER A 87 6.85 3.68 -1.88
N LYS A 88 7.20 3.73 -0.60
CA LYS A 88 8.30 2.94 0.00
C LYS A 88 7.71 1.69 0.64
N ILE A 89 8.43 0.58 0.54
CA ILE A 89 8.05 -0.66 1.21
C ILE A 89 9.00 -0.87 2.39
N GLY A 90 8.44 -1.17 3.57
CA GLY A 90 9.21 -1.39 4.79
C GLY A 90 8.63 -2.50 5.65
N TRP A 91 9.40 -2.96 6.63
CA TRP A 91 8.96 -3.90 7.65
C TRP A 91 8.54 -3.13 8.91
N VAL A 92 7.34 -3.39 9.40
CA VAL A 92 6.85 -2.87 10.68
C VAL A 92 6.74 -4.03 11.64
N GLN A 93 7.43 -3.94 12.77
CA GLN A 93 7.35 -4.92 13.84
C GLN A 93 6.47 -4.38 14.96
N PHE A 94 5.41 -5.11 15.30
CA PHE A 94 4.63 -4.83 16.49
C PHE A 94 5.26 -5.59 17.66
N LEU A 95 5.65 -4.87 18.70
CA LEU A 95 6.08 -5.46 19.97
C LEU A 95 4.88 -5.47 20.90
N ALA A 96 4.30 -6.65 21.12
CA ALA A 96 3.28 -6.83 22.13
C ALA A 96 3.88 -7.59 23.32
N GLN A 97 3.76 -7.00 24.51
CA GLN A 97 4.09 -7.70 25.75
C GLN A 97 2.82 -8.40 26.25
N THR A 98 2.89 -9.72 26.40
CA THR A 98 1.79 -10.49 26.98
C THR A 98 1.69 -10.20 28.48
N GLN A 99 0.53 -10.51 29.08
CA GLN A 99 0.34 -10.40 30.52
C GLN A 99 1.28 -11.31 31.33
N THR A 100 1.85 -12.34 30.70
CA THR A 100 2.85 -13.25 31.27
C THR A 100 4.29 -12.74 31.14
N GLY A 101 4.51 -11.61 30.47
CA GLY A 101 5.83 -11.02 30.26
C GLY A 101 6.54 -11.52 28.99
N ASP A 102 5.91 -12.38 28.20
CA ASP A 102 6.44 -12.84 26.92
C ASP A 102 6.34 -11.71 25.88
N ILE A 103 7.38 -11.56 25.06
CA ILE A 103 7.37 -10.61 23.94
C ILE A 103 6.94 -11.36 22.69
N TYR A 104 5.74 -11.07 22.19
CA TYR A 104 5.28 -11.54 20.90
C TYR A 104 5.62 -10.48 19.83
N SER A 105 6.33 -10.91 18.79
CA SER A 105 6.61 -10.07 17.62
C SER A 105 5.92 -10.63 16.39
N ASP A 106 4.88 -9.94 15.91
CA ASP A 106 4.36 -10.11 14.55
C ASP A 106 4.84 -8.93 13.73
N GLY A 107 5.50 -9.23 12.61
CA GLY A 107 6.03 -8.23 11.72
C GLY A 107 5.34 -8.35 10.37
N LYS A 108 4.96 -7.20 9.81
CA LYS A 108 4.27 -7.13 8.53
C LYS A 108 4.98 -6.16 7.62
N TYR A 109 4.93 -6.46 6.34
CA TYR A 109 5.37 -5.50 5.36
C TYR A 109 4.30 -4.45 5.12
N VAL A 110 4.73 -3.23 4.87
CA VAL A 110 3.82 -2.11 4.61
C VAL A 110 4.33 -1.29 3.45
N ALA A 111 3.41 -0.85 2.59
CA ALA A 111 3.66 0.18 1.62
C ALA A 111 3.18 1.52 2.19
N ALA A 112 4.06 2.51 2.25
CA ALA A 112 3.74 3.84 2.73
C ALA A 112 4.13 4.92 1.72
N CYS A 113 3.47 6.07 1.76
CA CYS A 113 3.82 7.21 0.92
C CYS A 113 5.31 7.57 1.07
N ALA A 114 6.07 7.60 -0.02
CA ALA A 114 7.50 7.89 0.04
C ALA A 114 7.83 9.30 0.55
N GLU A 115 6.90 10.24 0.33
CA GLU A 115 6.94 11.64 0.77
C GLU A 115 6.22 11.86 2.11
N GLN A 116 5.62 10.82 2.72
CA GLN A 116 4.88 10.88 3.98
C GLN A 116 3.76 11.95 4.06
N ARG A 117 3.14 12.29 2.92
CA ARG A 117 2.18 13.41 2.84
C ARG A 117 0.72 12.99 2.85
N CYS A 118 0.37 11.92 2.15
CA CYS A 118 -1.04 11.58 1.89
C CYS A 118 -1.65 10.56 2.85
N GLY A 119 -0.92 10.13 3.89
CA GLY A 119 -1.39 9.12 4.85
C GLY A 119 -1.52 7.70 4.30
N TYR A 120 -1.18 7.48 3.02
CA TYR A 120 -1.21 6.16 2.40
C TYR A 120 -0.34 5.16 3.20
N PHE A 121 -0.99 4.10 3.69
CA PHE A 121 -0.38 3.04 4.48
C PHE A 121 -1.16 1.73 4.25
N GLY A 122 -0.63 0.85 3.41
CA GLY A 122 -1.24 -0.45 3.08
C GLY A 122 -0.40 -1.61 3.59
N MET A 123 -1.02 -2.56 4.28
CA MET A 123 -0.36 -3.79 4.71
C MET A 123 -0.16 -4.74 3.52
N ILE A 124 1.06 -5.26 3.42
CA ILE A 124 1.46 -6.33 2.52
C ILE A 124 1.45 -7.59 3.39
N ILE A 125 0.66 -8.58 2.95
CA ILE A 125 0.42 -9.89 3.59
C ILE A 125 1.63 -10.43 4.35
#